data_AF-A0A831T7Y7-F1
#
_entry.id   AF-A0A831T7Y7-F1
#
_cell.length_a   1.000
_cell.length_b   1.000
_cell.length_c   1.000
_cell.angle_alpha   90.00
_cell.angle_beta   90.00
_cell.angle_gamma   90.00
#
_symmetry.space_group_name_H-M   'P 1'
#
loop_
_entity.id
_entity.type
_entity.pdbx_description
1 polymer ?
#
loop_
_entity_poly.entity_id
_entity_poly.type
_entity_poly.pdbx_seq_one_letter_code
_entity_poly.pdbx_strand_id
1 'polypeptide(L)' 'MEGYIGFVEELPGANRQGRTLDEAGENLPGAVELVLEANRQLVQESLQSREIIKPEAP' A
#
# COMPACT_ATOMS: atom_id res chain seq x y z
N MET A 1 2.09 10.87 -25.82
CA MET A 1 2.86 9.67 -25.45
C MET A 1 1.87 8.56 -25.21
N GLU A 2 2.07 7.42 -25.84
CA GLU A 2 1.27 6.20 -25.61
C GLU A 2 2.02 5.35 -24.57
N GLY A 3 1.28 4.76 -23.63
CA GLY A 3 1.82 3.94 -22.55
C GLY A 3 0.69 3.25 -21.79
N TYR A 4 1.03 2.25 -20.99
CA TYR A 4 0.10 1.42 -20.24
C TYR A 4 0.15 1.74 -18.76
N ILE A 5 -1.00 1.71 -18.10
CA ILE A 5 -1.11 1.82 -16.65
C ILE A 5 -1.67 0.50 -16.14
N GLY A 6 -0.98 -0.11 -15.19
CA GLY A 6 -1.46 -1.24 -14.41
C GLY A 6 -1.82 -0.81 -12.99
N PHE A 7 -2.84 -1.43 -12.41
CA PHE A 7 -3.20 -1.26 -11.00
C PHE A 7 -3.82 -2.54 -10.44
N VAL A 8 -3.81 -2.69 -9.12
CA VAL A 8 -4.49 -3.78 -8.39
C VAL A 8 -5.77 -3.22 -7.78
N GLU A 9 -6.94 -3.74 -8.17
CA GLU A 9 -8.24 -3.22 -7.74
C GLU A 9 -8.45 -3.39 -6.22
N GLU A 10 -7.99 -4.52 -5.69
CA GLU A 10 -8.10 -4.86 -4.27
C GLU A 10 -7.11 -4.10 -3.38
N LEU A 11 -6.12 -3.41 -3.97
CA LEU A 11 -5.11 -2.65 -3.24
C LEU A 11 -4.91 -1.25 -3.83
N PRO A 12 -5.75 -0.28 -3.43
CA PRO A 12 -5.60 1.12 -3.83
C PRO A 12 -4.19 1.65 -3.53
N GLY A 13 -3.60 2.33 -4.52
CA GLY A 13 -2.23 2.86 -4.46
C GLY A 13 -1.17 1.92 -5.05
N ALA A 14 -1.50 0.65 -5.33
CA ALA A 14 -0.60 -0.26 -6.04
C ALA A 14 -0.76 -0.06 -7.56
N ASN A 15 -0.10 0.96 -8.11
CA ASN A 15 -0.14 1.30 -9.53
C ASN A 15 1.24 1.49 -10.16
N ARG A 16 1.34 1.21 -11.46
CA ARG A 16 2.54 1.37 -12.29
C ARG A 16 2.21 1.82 -13.70
N GLN A 17 3.16 2.51 -14.32
CA GLN A 17 3.09 2.89 -15.73
C GLN A 17 4.27 2.26 -16.47
N GLY A 18 4.03 1.78 -17.70
CA GLY A 18 5.04 1.20 -18.58
C GLY A 18 4.81 1.63 -20.03
N ARG A 19 5.81 1.46 -20.88
CA ARG A 19 5.68 1.68 -22.33
C ARG A 19 5.00 0.49 -23.01
N THR A 20 5.08 -0.69 -22.41
CA THR A 20 4.38 -1.92 -22.82
C THR A 20 3.49 -2.47 -21.71
N LEU A 21 2.58 -3.39 -22.06
CA LEU A 21 1.76 -4.11 -21.07
C LEU A 21 2.62 -4.93 -20.12
N ASP A 22 3.64 -5.61 -20.64
CA ASP A 22 4.56 -6.43 -19.84
C ASP A 22 5.33 -5.58 -18.84
N GLU A 23 5.88 -4.43 -19.26
CA GLU A 23 6.56 -3.49 -18.36
C GLU A 23 5.63 -2.97 -17.26
N ALA A 24 4.37 -2.66 -17.59
CA ALA A 24 3.41 -2.23 -16.59
C ALA A 24 3.08 -3.36 -15.60
N GLY A 25 2.97 -4.60 -16.07
CA GLY A 25 2.65 -5.79 -15.28
C GLY A 25 3.79 -6.26 -14.38
N GLU A 26 5.01 -6.39 -14.91
CA GLU A 26 6.20 -6.85 -14.17
C GLU A 26 6.55 -5.94 -12.99
N ASN A 27 6.19 -4.65 -13.08
CA ASN A 27 6.44 -3.67 -12.02
C ASN A 27 5.36 -3.65 -10.92
N LEU A 28 4.19 -4.27 -11.14
CA LEU A 28 3.07 -4.25 -10.18
C LEU A 28 3.38 -4.93 -8.84
N PRO A 29 4.06 -6.08 -8.77
CA PRO A 29 4.45 -6.69 -7.50
C PRO A 29 5.26 -5.73 -6.60
N GLY A 30 6.18 -4.96 -7.19
CA GLY A 30 6.92 -3.94 -6.45
C GLY A 30 6.03 -2.79 -5.97
N ALA A 31 4.95 -2.46 -6.68
CA ALA A 31 3.96 -1.48 -6.19
C ALA A 31 3.19 -2.01 -4.99
N VAL A 32 2.77 -3.27 -5.05
CA VAL A 32 2.09 -3.96 -3.94
C VAL A 32 2.96 -3.97 -2.70
N GLU A 33 4.24 -4.35 -2.83
CA GLU A 33 5.17 -4.39 -1.71
C GLU A 33 5.33 -3.03 -1.02
N LEU A 34 5.52 -1.96 -1.80
CA LEU A 34 5.65 -0.60 -1.25
C LEU A 34 4.38 -0.15 -0.51
N VAL A 35 3.20 -0.42 -1.06
CA VAL A 35 1.93 -0.03 -0.42
C VAL A 35 1.72 -0.81 0.87
N LEU A 36 2.00 -2.11 0.87
CA LEU A 36 1.90 -2.93 2.07
C LEU A 36 2.89 -2.47 3.15
N GLU A 37 4.09 -2.08 2.77
CA GLU A 37 5.08 -1.56 3.72
C GLU A 37 4.68 -0.20 4.30
N ALA A 38 4.24 0.73 3.46
CA ALA A 38 3.74 2.03 3.93
C ALA A 38 2.55 1.85 4.88
N ASN A 39 1.60 0.96 4.55
CA ASN A 39 0.45 0.67 5.40
C ASN A 39 0.88 0.02 6.73
N ARG A 40 1.86 -0.88 6.72
CA ARG A 40 2.43 -1.44 7.97
C ARG A 40 2.99 -0.34 8.87
N GLN A 41 3.80 0.56 8.32
CA GLN A 41 4.41 1.66 9.08
C GLN A 41 3.36 2.57 9.69
N LEU A 42 2.37 3.02 8.91
CA LEU A 42 1.27 3.86 9.39
C LEU A 42 0.47 3.18 10.52
N VAL A 43 0.22 1.87 10.40
CA VAL A 43 -0.45 1.13 11.47
C VAL A 43 0.41 1.10 12.74
N GLN A 44 1.71 0.84 12.64
CA GLN A 44 2.60 0.85 13.81
C GLN A 44 2.62 2.22 14.50
N GLU A 45 2.73 3.31 13.75
CA GLU A 45 2.67 4.68 14.28
C GLU A 45 1.33 4.96 14.97
N SER A 46 0.22 4.49 14.39
CA SER A 46 -1.12 4.65 14.97
C SER A 46 -1.28 3.91 16.30
N LEU A 47 -0.65 2.74 16.45
CA LEU A 47 -0.70 1.96 17.68
C LEU A 47 0.15 2.59 18.79
N GLN A 48 1.30 3.16 18.45
CA GLN A 48 2.14 3.90 19.40
C GLN A 48 1.46 5.17 19.90
N SER A 49 0.63 5.80 19.07
CA SER A 49 -0.09 7.03 19.39
C SER A 49 -1.42 6.79 20.13
N ARG A 50 -1.83 5.53 20.32
CA ARG A 50 -3.06 5.20 21.05
C ARG A 50 -2.78 5.13 22.54
N GLU A 51 -3.30 6.11 23.28
CA GLU A 51 -3.39 6.05 24.73
C GLU A 51 -4.34 4.90 25.12
N ILE A 52 -3.80 3.84 25.75
CA ILE A 52 -4.62 2.73 26.25
C ILE A 52 -5.28 3.19 27.54
N ILE A 53 -6.52 3.66 27.44
CA ILE A 53 -7.37 3.89 28.61
C ILE A 53 -7.85 2.52 29.11
N LYS A 54 -7.23 2.02 30.16
CA LYS A 54 -7.68 0.81 30.85
C LYS A 54 -8.82 1.21 31.79
N PRO A 55 -10.06 0.74 31.61
CA PRO A 55 -11.12 1.03 32.57
C PRO A 55 -10.78 0.36 33.90
N GLU A 56 -10.85 1.12 35.00
CA GLU A 56 -10.73 0.55 36.34
C GLU A 56 -11.88 -0.44 36.56
N ALA A 57 -11.53 -1.69 36.89
CA ALA A 57 -12.50 -2.71 37.21
C ALA A 57 -13.16 -2.38 38.57
N PRO A 58 -14.46 -2.69 38.74
CA PRO A 58 -15.21 -2.38 39.97
C PRO A 58 -14.65 -3.07 41.21
#